data_AF-A0A6D2J3E3-F1
#
_entry.id   AF-A0A6D2J3E3-F1
#
_cell.length_a   1.000
_cell.length_b   1.000
_cell.length_c   1.000
_cell.angle_alpha   90.00
_cell.angle_beta   90.00
_cell.angle_gamma   90.00
#
_symmetry.space_group_name_H-M   'P 1'
#
loop_
_entity.id
_entity.type
_entity.pdbx_description
1 polymer ?
#
loop_
_entity_poly.entity_id
_entity_poly.type
_entity_poly.pdbx_seq_one_letter_code
_entity_poly.pdbx_strand_id
1 'polypeptide(L)'
;MSSVATTSYEEVFGYSMEKRIVPRCNVIEALLSRGLLGSKVPAMSSVLVCTDQSFLKKYVKKHDDDKHLVLVLMDVFNGETRT
;
A
#
# COMPACT_ATOMS: atom_id res chain seq x y z
N MET A 1 32.64 -24.92 -9.32
CA MET A 1 31.28 -25.42 -9.63
C MET A 1 30.30 -24.47 -8.98
N SER A 2 29.42 -23.89 -9.80
CA SER A 2 28.59 -22.73 -9.48
C SER A 2 27.65 -22.97 -8.30
N SER A 3 27.59 -21.99 -7.39
CA SER A 3 26.57 -21.91 -6.35
C SER A 3 25.21 -21.70 -7.03
N VAL A 4 24.37 -22.72 -7.02
CA VAL A 4 22.98 -22.60 -7.47
C VAL A 4 22.20 -22.00 -6.31
N ALA A 5 21.86 -20.73 -6.41
CA ALA A 5 20.91 -20.11 -5.49
C ALA A 5 19.52 -20.70 -5.78
N THR A 6 19.13 -21.72 -5.00
CA THR A 6 17.74 -22.15 -4.91
C THR A 6 16.99 -21.08 -4.11
N THR A 7 16.55 -20.02 -4.78
CA THR A 7 15.56 -19.09 -4.23
C THR A 7 14.30 -19.90 -3.92
N SER A 8 14.02 -20.04 -2.64
CA SER A 8 12.85 -20.79 -2.19
C SER A 8 11.57 -20.04 -2.62
N TYR A 9 10.52 -20.78 -3.00
CA TYR A 9 9.23 -20.20 -3.38
C TYR A 9 8.64 -19.35 -2.25
N GLU A 10 9.00 -19.64 -0.99
CA GLU A 10 8.60 -18.89 0.20
C GLU A 10 9.19 -17.48 0.26
N GLU A 11 10.48 -17.32 -0.06
CA GLU A 11 11.12 -15.99 -0.09
C GLU A 11 10.53 -15.14 -1.21
N VAL A 12 10.28 -15.72 -2.39
CA VAL A 12 9.75 -14.98 -3.54
C VAL A 12 8.29 -14.58 -3.33
N PHE A 13 7.48 -15.48 -2.76
CA PHE A 13 6.06 -15.21 -2.50
C PHE A 13 5.88 -14.23 -1.33
N GLY A 14 6.62 -14.43 -0.23
CA GLY A 14 6.63 -13.51 0.91
C GLY A 14 7.06 -12.11 0.51
N TYR A 15 8.15 -11.99 -0.26
CA TYR A 15 8.65 -10.71 -0.76
C TYR A 15 7.64 -10.01 -1.70
N SER A 16 6.96 -10.76 -2.56
CA SER A 16 5.89 -10.22 -3.42
C SER A 16 4.65 -9.78 -2.63
N MET A 17 4.33 -10.45 -1.52
CA MET A 17 3.24 -10.06 -0.63
C MET A 17 3.60 -8.83 0.19
N GLU A 18 4.79 -8.78 0.77
CA GLU A 18 5.27 -7.65 1.57
C GLU A 18 5.25 -6.35 0.77
N LYS A 19 5.74 -6.39 -0.48
CA LYS A 19 5.68 -5.26 -1.43
C LYS A 19 4.27 -4.77 -1.74
N ARG A 20 3.24 -5.61 -1.55
CA ARG A 20 1.83 -5.22 -1.74
C ARG A 20 1.18 -4.77 -0.44
N ILE A 21 1.49 -5.43 0.67
CA ILE A 21 0.87 -5.22 1.98
C ILE A 21 1.39 -3.93 2.61
N VAL A 22 2.71 -3.73 2.66
CA VAL A 22 3.32 -2.59 3.36
C VAL A 22 2.84 -1.25 2.80
N PRO A 23 2.89 -0.98 1.49
CA PRO A 23 2.45 0.32 0.98
C PRO A 23 0.95 0.57 1.18
N ARG A 24 0.12 -0.48 1.13
CA ARG A 24 -1.31 -0.37 1.43
C ARG A 24 -1.55 -0.02 2.90
N CYS A 25 -0.87 -0.69 3.83
CA CYS A 25 -0.98 -0.40 5.25
C CYS A 25 -0.54 1.03 5.56
N ASN A 26 0.59 1.48 4.98
CA ASN A 26 1.11 2.82 5.21
C ASN A 26 0.14 3.91 4.71
N VAL A 27 -0.53 3.70 3.58
CA VAL A 27 -1.59 4.63 3.11
C VAL A 27 -2.77 4.68 4.09
N ILE A 28 -3.23 3.53 4.58
CA ILE A 28 -4.32 3.47 5.57
C ILE A 28 -3.90 4.18 6.87
N GLU A 29 -2.68 3.95 7.34
CA GLU A 29 -2.12 4.60 8.53
C GLU A 29 -2.01 6.12 8.35
N ALA A 30 -1.55 6.58 7.19
CA ALA A 30 -1.47 8.01 6.86
C ALA A 30 -2.86 8.67 6.87
N LEU A 31 -3.88 7.98 6.34
CA LEU A 31 -5.27 8.46 6.35
C LEU A 31 -5.86 8.44 7.77
N LEU A 32 -5.58 7.40 8.56
CA LEU A 32 -6.00 7.31 9.97
C LEU A 32 -5.42 8.45 10.80
N SER A 33 -4.11 8.69 10.68
CA SER A 33 -3.40 9.74 11.41
C SER A 33 -3.89 11.14 11.08
N ARG A 34 -4.49 11.32 9.90
CA ARG A 34 -5.09 12.58 9.44
C ARG A 34 -6.61 12.67 9.70
N GLY A 35 -7.23 11.63 10.26
CA GLY A 35 -8.68 11.57 10.47
C GLY A 35 -9.50 11.50 9.17
N LEU A 36 -8.90 11.04 8.07
CA LEU A 36 -9.49 11.03 6.74
C LEU A 36 -10.19 9.71 6.38
N LEU A 37 -10.05 8.68 7.22
CA LEU A 37 -10.95 7.54 7.21
C LEU A 37 -12.14 7.93 8.07
N GLY A 38 -13.35 7.94 7.48
CA GLY A 38 -14.56 8.34 8.18
C GLY A 38 -14.87 7.50 9.43
N SER A 39 -16.12 7.50 9.89
CA SER A 39 -16.49 6.88 11.18
C SER A 39 -16.20 5.37 11.33
N LYS A 40 -15.87 4.66 10.24
CA LYS A 40 -15.47 3.25 10.26
C LYS A 40 -14.18 3.04 9.50
N VAL A 41 -13.20 2.45 10.17
CA VAL A 41 -11.96 1.96 9.57
C VAL A 41 -12.29 0.75 8.67
N PRO A 42 -11.74 0.69 7.43
CA PRO A 42 -11.96 -0.45 6.57
C PRO A 42 -11.38 -1.74 7.18
N ALA A 43 -12.05 -2.87 6.96
CA ALA A 43 -11.49 -4.16 7.33
C ALA A 43 -10.18 -4.40 6.56
N MET A 44 -9.08 -4.67 7.27
CA MET A 44 -7.76 -4.86 6.65
C MET A 44 -7.75 -5.99 5.62
N SER A 45 -8.52 -7.06 5.83
CA SER A 45 -8.68 -8.13 4.84
C SER A 45 -9.19 -7.60 3.49
N SER A 46 -10.15 -6.65 3.50
CA SER A 46 -10.67 -6.01 2.28
C SER A 46 -9.63 -5.11 1.61
N VAL A 47 -8.82 -4.43 2.42
CA VAL A 47 -7.72 -3.57 1.95
C VAL A 47 -6.67 -4.41 1.21
N LEU A 48 -6.29 -5.57 1.75
CA LEU A 48 -5.20 -6.38 1.21
C LEU A 48 -5.61 -7.20 -0.02
N VAL A 49 -6.88 -7.63 -0.10
CA VAL A 49 -7.37 -8.45 -1.23
C VAL A 49 -7.67 -7.60 -2.48
N CYS A 50 -7.85 -6.29 -2.33
CA CYS A 50 -8.24 -5.45 -3.47
C CYS A 50 -7.09 -5.15 -4.44
N THR A 51 -7.43 -5.04 -5.73
CA THR A 51 -6.50 -4.67 -6.80
C THR A 51 -5.95 -3.26 -6.59
N ASP A 52 -4.76 -2.95 -7.12
CA ASP A 52 -4.16 -1.61 -7.01
C ASP A 52 -5.12 -0.53 -7.52
N GLN A 53 -5.79 -0.77 -8.66
CA GLN A 53 -6.79 0.16 -9.20
C GLN A 53 -7.93 0.42 -8.20
N SER A 54 -8.45 -0.64 -7.57
CA SER A 54 -9.54 -0.51 -6.59
C SER A 54 -9.06 0.19 -5.32
N PHE A 55 -7.87 -0.13 -4.85
CA PHE A 55 -7.23 0.49 -3.70
C PHE A 55 -7.04 1.99 -3.92
N LEU A 56 -6.37 2.36 -5.02
CA LEU A 56 -6.09 3.75 -5.37
C LEU A 56 -7.37 4.55 -5.54
N LYS A 57 -8.41 3.98 -6.18
CA LYS A 57 -9.70 4.67 -6.32
C LYS A 57 -10.36 4.97 -4.96
N LYS A 58 -10.29 4.02 -4.02
CA LYS A 58 -10.98 4.13 -2.72
C LYS A 58 -10.26 5.01 -1.72
N TYR A 59 -8.93 4.94 -1.68
CA TYR A 59 -8.13 5.52 -0.60
C TYR A 59 -7.20 6.65 -1.04
N VAL A 60 -6.93 6.80 -2.35
CA VAL A 60 -6.03 7.85 -2.86
C VAL A 60 -6.82 8.87 -3.68
N LYS A 61 -7.37 8.44 -4.81
CA LYS A 61 -8.11 9.31 -5.76
C LYS A 61 -9.46 9.80 -5.25
N LYS A 62 -9.91 9.33 -4.09
CA LYS A 62 -11.09 9.87 -3.41
C LYS A 62 -10.85 11.31 -2.89
N HIS A 63 -9.59 11.70 -2.74
CA HIS A 63 -9.15 13.00 -2.28
C HIS A 63 -8.66 13.88 -3.46
N ASP A 64 -9.28 13.76 -4.63
CA ASP A 64 -8.85 14.43 -5.86
C ASP A 64 -8.94 15.97 -5.80
N ASP A 65 -9.70 16.49 -4.84
CA ASP A 65 -9.78 17.89 -4.45
C ASP A 65 -8.49 18.40 -3.78
N ASP A 66 -7.74 17.53 -3.09
CA ASP A 66 -6.44 17.85 -2.50
C ASP A 66 -5.30 17.15 -3.27
N LYS A 67 -4.80 17.84 -4.29
CA LYS A 67 -3.68 17.36 -5.12
C LYS A 67 -2.42 17.05 -4.31
N HIS A 68 -2.14 17.81 -3.25
CA HIS A 68 -0.95 17.60 -2.43
C HIS A 68 -1.09 16.31 -1.62
N LEU A 69 -2.25 16.08 -1.01
CA LEU A 69 -2.54 14.82 -0.32
C LEU A 69 -2.47 13.63 -1.27
N VAL A 70 -3.04 13.73 -2.47
CA VAL A 70 -2.97 12.65 -3.49
C VAL A 70 -1.52 12.31 -3.84
N LEU A 71 -0.66 13.31 -4.02
CA LEU A 71 0.77 13.10 -4.27
C LEU A 71 1.44 12.36 -3.10
N VAL A 72 1.23 12.84 -1.87
CA VAL A 72 1.80 12.19 -0.67
C VAL A 72 1.34 10.74 -0.54
N LEU A 73 0.05 10.46 -0.73
CA LEU A 73 -0.48 9.09 -0.63
C LEU A 73 0.05 8.20 -1.76
N MET A 74 0.30 8.75 -2.94
CA MET A 74 0.89 8.01 -4.05
C MET A 74 2.37 7.69 -3.82
N ASP A 75 3.14 8.63 -3.27
CA ASP A 75 4.54 8.42 -2.89
C ASP A 75 4.64 7.30 -1.83
N VAL A 76 3.76 7.33 -0.82
CA VAL A 76 3.65 6.28 0.20
C VAL A 76 3.27 4.93 -0.42
N PHE A 77 2.33 4.92 -1.36
CA PHE A 77 1.89 3.70 -2.05
C PHE A 77 2.98 3.09 -2.95
N ASN A 78 3.83 3.91 -3.54
CA ASN A 78 4.95 3.45 -4.36
C ASN A 78 6.15 2.98 -3.52
N GLY A 79 6.12 3.19 -2.20
CA GLY A 79 7.25 2.93 -1.32
C GLY A 79 8.39 3.93 -1.50
N GLU A 80 8.12 5.09 -2.12
CA GLU A 80 9.08 6.17 -2.26
C GLU A 80 9.06 7.06 -1.00
N THR A 81 9.61 6.54 0.11
CA THR A 81 9.99 7.42 1.20
C THR A 81 11.18 8.26 0.75
N ARG A 82 10.93 9.50 0.31
CA ARG A 82 11.96 10.53 0.19
C ARG A 82 12.52 10.82 1.59
N THR A 83 13.54 10.06 1.97
CA THR A 83 14.45 10.39 3.09
C THR A 83 15.30 11.60 2.71
#